data_AF-A0A5Q4GCL9-F1
#
_entry.id   AF-A0A5Q4GCL9-F1
#
_cell.length_a   1.000
_cell.length_b   1.000
_cell.length_c   1.000
_cell.angle_alpha   90.00
_cell.angle_beta   90.00
_cell.angle_gamma   90.00
#
_symmetry.space_group_name_H-M   'P 1'
#
loop_
_entity.id
_entity.type
_entity.pdbx_description
1 polymer ?
#
loop_
_entity_poly.entity_id
_entity_poly.type
_entity_poly.pdbx_seq_one_letter_code
_entity_poly.pdbx_strand_id
1 'polypeptide(L)'
;MADETLLNTLVFGDATGYSVLPVGEYDLRITDPGGVPVLIDILPTLPGNGAVISILATADRKNQALGAFVLPSNNTGFFLEVAVEDSVFADRFKVND
;
A
#
# COMPACT_ATOMS: atom_id res chain seq x y z
N MET A 1 -7.36 14.24 3.04
CA MET A 1 -6.02 14.87 2.97
C MET A 1 -5.59 14.85 1.52
N ALA A 2 -4.87 15.86 1.03
CA ALA A 2 -4.45 15.88 -0.38
C ALA A 2 -3.43 14.75 -0.63
N ASP A 3 -3.47 14.14 -1.82
CA ASP A 3 -2.51 13.10 -2.21
C ASP A 3 -1.11 13.70 -2.29
N GLU A 4 -0.28 13.44 -1.27
CA GLU A 4 1.10 13.92 -1.20
C GLU A 4 2.06 12.86 -1.73
N THR A 5 2.98 13.27 -2.61
CA THR A 5 4.06 12.38 -3.05
C THR A 5 5.14 12.32 -1.97
N LEU A 6 5.17 11.22 -1.22
CA LEU A 6 6.17 11.01 -0.16
C LEU A 6 7.56 10.70 -0.72
N LEU A 7 7.61 9.91 -1.79
CA LEU A 7 8.84 9.48 -2.45
C LEU A 7 8.63 9.58 -3.95
N ASN A 8 9.54 10.23 -4.66
CA ASN A 8 9.62 10.18 -6.11
C ASN A 8 10.77 9.27 -6.53
N THR A 9 10.62 8.58 -7.66
CA THR A 9 11.72 7.86 -8.34
C THR A 9 12.35 6.67 -7.60
N LEU A 10 11.59 5.91 -6.81
CA LEU A 10 12.07 4.63 -6.27
C LEU A 10 12.15 3.56 -7.37
N VAL A 11 13.35 2.99 -7.60
CA VAL A 11 13.58 1.94 -8.60
C VAL A 11 13.25 0.57 -8.01
N PHE A 12 12.80 -0.37 -8.84
CA PHE A 12 12.55 -1.76 -8.40
C PHE A 12 13.80 -2.39 -7.77
N GLY A 13 13.62 -3.01 -6.60
CA GLY A 13 14.69 -3.64 -5.83
C GLY A 13 15.51 -2.68 -4.97
N ASP A 14 15.21 -1.38 -5.02
CA ASP A 14 15.85 -0.36 -4.19
C ASP A 14 15.02 -0.07 -2.92
N ALA A 15 15.65 0.56 -1.93
CA ALA A 15 15.03 0.97 -0.68
C ALA A 15 15.51 2.36 -0.26
N THR A 16 14.60 3.18 0.27
CA THR A 16 14.95 4.50 0.78
C THR A 16 15.28 4.47 2.26
N GLY A 17 15.87 5.57 2.76
CA GLY A 17 15.89 5.84 4.20
C GLY A 17 14.48 6.13 4.75
N TYR A 18 14.41 6.32 6.07
CA TYR A 18 13.18 6.70 6.76
C TYR A 18 12.88 8.19 6.58
N SER A 19 11.63 8.51 6.23
CA SER A 19 11.09 9.87 6.26
C SER A 19 10.20 10.04 7.48
N VAL A 20 10.34 11.18 8.17
CA VAL A 20 9.49 11.51 9.32
C VAL A 20 8.18 12.07 8.79
N LEU A 21 7.07 11.40 9.11
CA LEU A 21 5.74 11.89 8.85
C LEU A 21 5.15 12.51 10.13
N PRO A 22 4.26 13.51 10.01
CA PRO A 22 3.46 13.98 11.15
C PRO A 22 2.70 12.84 11.84
N VAL A 23 2.15 13.10 13.03
CA VAL A 23 1.22 12.14 13.64
C VAL A 23 -0.10 12.17 12.88
N GLY A 24 -0.60 11.00 12.50
CA GLY A 24 -1.83 10.88 11.72
C GLY A 24 -2.10 9.43 11.30
N GLU A 25 -3.14 9.26 10.50
CA GLU A 25 -3.42 8.01 9.79
C GLU A 25 -3.06 8.22 8.31
N TYR A 26 -2.31 7.27 7.74
CA TYR A 26 -1.82 7.34 6.38
C TYR A 26 -2.41 6.25 5.49
N ASP A 27 -3.10 6.68 4.44
CA ASP A 27 -3.51 5.85 3.31
C ASP A 27 -2.38 5.86 2.29
N LEU A 28 -1.66 4.74 2.19
CA LEU A 28 -0.42 4.67 1.43
C LEU A 28 -0.65 3.98 0.10
N ARG A 29 -0.21 4.66 -0.96
CA ARG A 29 -0.37 4.20 -2.33
C ARG A 29 0.96 4.16 -3.06
N ILE A 30 1.08 3.16 -3.92
CA ILE A 30 2.19 3.05 -4.86
C ILE A 30 1.60 3.24 -6.24
N THR A 31 2.16 4.19 -6.98
CA THR A 31 1.67 4.63 -8.27
C THR A 31 2.78 4.52 -9.31
N ASP A 32 2.40 4.54 -10.59
CA ASP A 32 3.39 4.74 -11.66
C ASP A 32 4.03 6.14 -11.56
N PRO A 33 5.22 6.35 -12.14
CA PRO A 33 5.84 7.67 -12.22
C PRO A 33 4.87 8.68 -12.84
N GLY A 34 4.43 9.66 -12.06
CA GLY A 34 3.38 10.62 -12.46
C GLY A 34 2.07 10.49 -11.69
N GLY A 35 1.96 9.52 -10.78
CA GLY A 35 0.85 9.42 -9.82
C GLY A 35 -0.34 8.59 -10.29
N VAL A 36 -0.39 8.20 -11.57
CA VAL A 36 -1.50 7.43 -12.17
C VAL A 36 -0.95 6.45 -13.22
N PRO A 37 -1.38 5.17 -13.26
CA PRO A 37 -2.35 4.54 -12.38
C PRO A 37 -1.82 4.24 -10.97
N VAL A 38 -2.73 4.05 -10.01
CA VAL A 38 -2.40 3.41 -8.73
C VAL A 38 -2.14 1.93 -9.01
N LEU A 39 -0.94 1.47 -8.64
CA LEU A 39 -0.49 0.09 -8.83
C LEU A 39 -0.84 -0.76 -7.62
N ILE A 40 -0.64 -0.22 -6.41
CA ILE A 40 -0.90 -0.90 -5.13
C ILE A 40 -1.54 0.12 -4.20
N ASP A 41 -2.74 -0.18 -3.71
CA ASP A 41 -3.41 0.57 -2.63
C ASP A 41 -3.30 -0.22 -1.32
N ILE A 42 -2.64 0.36 -0.31
CA ILE A 42 -2.32 -0.34 0.94
C ILE A 42 -3.40 -0.03 1.96
N LEU A 43 -4.31 -0.98 2.14
CA LEU A 43 -5.39 -0.91 3.13
C LEU A 43 -5.18 -1.94 4.24
N PRO A 44 -5.55 -1.64 5.51
CA PRO A 44 -6.13 -0.39 6.00
C PRO A 44 -5.09 0.72 6.24
N THR A 45 -5.59 1.92 6.54
CA THR A 45 -4.81 3.09 6.95
C THR A 45 -3.84 2.73 8.08
N LEU A 46 -2.57 3.13 7.96
CA LEU A 46 -1.55 2.84 8.96
C LEU A 46 -1.47 3.96 10.01
N PRO A 47 -1.32 3.63 11.31
CA PRO A 47 -1.14 4.62 12.35
C PRO A 47 0.30 5.19 12.32
N GLY A 48 0.41 6.52 12.30
CA GLY A 48 1.68 7.27 12.30
C GLY A 48 2.11 7.77 13.68
N ASN A 49 1.54 7.27 14.78
CA ASN A 49 1.84 7.74 16.12
C ASN A 49 3.13 7.13 16.70
N GLY A 50 4.28 7.65 16.25
CA GLY A 50 5.60 7.27 16.77
C GLY A 50 6.09 5.88 16.34
N ALA A 51 5.41 5.26 15.40
CA ALA A 51 5.82 3.99 14.81
C ALA A 51 6.86 4.21 13.71
N VAL A 52 7.95 3.43 13.74
CA VAL A 52 8.88 3.30 12.62
C VAL A 52 8.50 2.05 11.84
N ILE A 53 8.03 2.26 10.61
CA ILE A 53 7.47 1.22 9.75
C ILE A 53 8.27 1.19 8.44
N SER A 54 8.67 -0.01 8.03
CA SER A 54 9.21 -0.27 6.69
C SER A 54 8.12 -0.94 5.86
N ILE A 55 7.95 -0.51 4.61
CA ILE A 55 6.94 -1.04 3.70
C ILE A 55 7.66 -1.60 2.49
N LEU A 56 7.44 -2.87 2.20
CA LEU A 56 8.00 -3.54 1.04
C LEU A 56 6.88 -3.86 0.06
N ALA A 57 6.92 -3.22 -1.11
CA ALA A 57 6.00 -3.52 -2.19
C ALA A 57 6.35 -4.89 -2.79
N THR A 58 5.40 -5.81 -2.79
CA THR A 58 5.57 -7.12 -3.44
C THR A 58 4.66 -7.19 -4.65
N ALA A 59 5.24 -7.42 -5.83
CA ALA A 59 4.48 -7.51 -7.05
C ALA A 59 5.19 -8.42 -8.06
N ASP A 60 4.61 -9.58 -8.33
CA ASP A 60 4.81 -10.23 -9.64
C ASP A 60 3.56 -10.94 -10.18
N ARG A 61 2.47 -11.02 -9.39
CA ARG A 61 1.19 -11.69 -9.71
C ARG A 61 1.36 -13.13 -10.22
N LYS A 62 2.54 -13.73 -10.04
CA LYS A 62 2.93 -15.01 -10.62
C LYS A 62 3.51 -15.94 -9.58
N ASN A 63 4.42 -15.45 -8.73
CA ASN A 63 5.02 -16.18 -7.63
C ASN A 63 4.58 -15.63 -6.25
N GLN A 64 4.11 -14.37 -6.17
CA GLN A 64 3.46 -13.81 -4.98
C GLN A 64 2.28 -12.90 -5.32
N ALA A 65 1.33 -12.81 -4.38
CA ALA A 65 0.21 -11.88 -4.44
C ALA A 65 0.71 -10.43 -4.51
N LEU A 66 -0.07 -9.58 -5.16
CA LEU A 66 0.18 -8.14 -5.17
C LEU A 66 -0.15 -7.58 -3.78
N GLY A 67 0.74 -6.79 -3.20
CA GLY A 67 0.49 -6.22 -1.89
C GLY A 67 1.70 -5.54 -1.29
N ALA A 68 1.64 -5.32 0.01
CA ALA A 68 2.69 -4.70 0.79
C ALA A 68 2.99 -5.53 2.04
N PHE A 69 4.26 -5.80 2.27
CA PHE A 69 4.72 -6.34 3.54
C PHE A 69 5.06 -5.19 4.48
N VAL A 70 4.33 -5.11 5.59
CA VAL A 70 4.48 -4.06 6.60
C VAL A 70 5.36 -4.61 7.72
N LEU A 71 6.49 -3.95 7.97
CA LEU A 71 7.47 -4.35 8.99
C LEU A 71 7.71 -3.21 9.99
N PRO A 72 7.04 -3.23 11.15
CA PRO A 72 7.36 -2.33 12.25
C PRO A 72 8.70 -2.71 12.90
N SER A 73 9.49 -1.71 13.30
CA SER A 73 10.85 -1.87 13.85
C SER A 73 10.97 -2.79 15.09
N ASN A 74 9.88 -3.10 15.78
CA ASN A 74 9.86 -3.88 17.02
C ASN A 74 8.75 -4.93 17.08
N ASN A 75 8.11 -5.25 15.95
CA ASN A 75 7.03 -6.23 15.88
C ASN A 75 7.24 -7.19 14.71
N THR A 76 6.56 -8.34 14.76
CA THR A 76 6.45 -9.24 13.62
C THR A 76 5.77 -8.51 12.46
N GLY A 77 6.40 -8.57 11.28
CA GLY A 77 5.80 -8.03 10.06
C GLY A 77 4.59 -8.85 9.61
N PHE A 78 3.71 -8.21 8.85
CA PHE A 78 2.52 -8.83 8.31
C PHE A 78 2.34 -8.44 6.85
N PHE A 79 1.70 -9.32 6.09
CA PHE A 79 1.40 -9.07 4.69
C PHE A 79 0.00 -8.48 4.56
N LEU A 80 -0.09 -7.34 3.88
CA LEU A 80 -1.34 -6.77 3.41
C LEU A 80 -1.45 -7.07 1.92
N GLU A 81 -2.35 -7.98 1.57
CA GLU A 81 -2.71 -8.20 0.19
C GLU A 81 -3.45 -6.97 -0.34
N VAL A 82 -3.13 -6.56 -1.57
CA VAL A 82 -3.90 -5.51 -2.23
C VAL A 82 -5.34 -5.98 -2.29
N ALA A 83 -6.24 -5.14 -1.78
CA ALA A 83 -7.62 -5.23 -2.20
C ALA A 83 -7.60 -4.94 -3.71
N VAL A 84 -7.63 -5.99 -4.54
CA VAL A 84 -8.27 -5.83 -5.84
C VAL A 84 -9.60 -5.18 -5.51
N GLU A 85 -9.86 -4.00 -6.06
CA GLU A 85 -11.23 -3.49 -6.07
C GLU A 85 -12.07 -4.47 -6.91
N ASP A 86 -12.39 -5.62 -6.33
CA ASP A 86 -13.42 -6.56 -6.78
C ASP A 86 -14.83 -5.95 -6.61
N SER A 87 -14.89 -4.61 -6.51
CA SER A 87 -16.09 -3.82 -6.27
C SER A 87 -16.98 -3.65 -7.50
N VAL A 88 -16.72 -4.34 -8.62
CA VAL A 88 -17.63 -4.30 -9.79
C VAL A 88 -18.37 -5.63 -10.04
N PHE A 89 -17.92 -6.76 -9.48
CA PHE A 89 -18.56 -8.05 -9.75
C PHE A 89 -19.43 -8.60 -8.61
N ALA A 90 -19.20 -8.19 -7.35
CA ALA A 90 -20.01 -8.65 -6.23
C ALA A 90 -21.42 -8.02 -6.18
N ASP A 91 -21.62 -6.80 -6.69
CA ASP A 91 -22.91 -6.10 -6.63
C ASP A 91 -23.80 -6.32 -7.87
N ARG A 92 -23.27 -6.95 -8.93
CA ARG A 92 -24.03 -7.22 -10.18
C ARG A 92 -24.66 -8.60 -10.26
N PHE A 93 -24.50 -9.44 -9.23
CA PHE A 93 -25.20 -10.72 -9.11
C PHE A 93 -26.09 -10.76 -7.87
N LYS A 94 -26.98 -9.78 -7.73
CA LYS A 94 -28.25 -10.06 -7.07
C LYS A 94 -29.19 -10.57 -8.14
N VAL A 95 -29.27 -11.89 -8.27
CA VAL A 95 -30.42 -12.54 -8.89
C VAL A 95 -31.64 -12.04 -8.11
N ASN A 96 -32.49 -11.26 -8.77
CA ASN A 96 -33.82 -10.98 -8.23
C ASN A 96 -34.52 -12.33 -8.06
N ASP A 97 -34.87 -12.65 -6.82
CA ASP A 97 -35.88 -13.67 -6.50
C ASP A 97 -37.28 -13.08 -6.75
#